data_AF-A0A4U6TCR5-F1
#
_entry.id   AF-A0A4U6TCR5-F1
#
_cell.length_a   1.000
_cell.length_b   1.000
_cell.length_c   1.000
_cell.angle_alpha   90.00
_cell.angle_beta   90.00
_cell.angle_gamma   90.00
#
_symmetry.space_group_name_H-M   'P 1'
#
loop_
_entity.id
_entity.type
_entity.pdbx_description
1 polymer ?
#
loop_
_entity_poly.entity_id
_entity_poly.type
_entity_poly.pdbx_seq_one_letter_code
_entity_poly.pdbx_strand_id
1 'polypeptide(L)'
;MFSSCVKYVTLRLLGEVQKEEHDGLAKGRAWILSHGTATAASQWAKILLSVIGVYDWSGNNPIIPELWLLRRFLPIHPGRFWCFTRITYMSIAFLYAKRFVGPITPTILALRKELHSSPYEKVDWSKARNTCAKVCSYLPLFQMIIFTPFTKCTEFTKYHKLRIITRYDFLYTFSYTLSKLYSLHSLMVVLFPHSTMIKENHPTYHPTYNPFNHVTN
;
A
#
# COMPACT_ATOMS: atom_id res chain seq x y z
N MET A 1 9.79 -6.44 9.88
CA MET A 1 9.97 -5.16 9.15
C MET A 1 8.72 -4.70 8.42
N PHE A 2 8.17 -5.50 7.48
CA PHE A 2 6.95 -5.16 6.74
C PHE A 2 5.80 -4.70 7.65
N SER A 3 5.35 -5.57 8.56
CA SER A 3 4.19 -5.30 9.42
C SER A 3 4.43 -4.11 10.33
N SER A 4 5.62 -4.00 10.93
CA SER A 4 5.96 -2.91 11.85
C SER A 4 5.90 -1.55 11.17
N CYS A 5 6.50 -1.40 9.97
CA CYS A 5 6.48 -0.13 9.24
C CYS A 5 5.06 0.27 8.82
N VAL A 6 4.30 -0.67 8.26
CA VAL A 6 2.93 -0.40 7.80
C VAL A 6 2.02 -0.06 8.98
N LYS A 7 2.04 -0.86 10.05
CA LYS A 7 1.23 -0.60 11.25
C LYS A 7 1.58 0.72 11.92
N TYR A 8 2.87 1.05 12.03
CA TYR A 8 3.31 2.33 12.59
C TYR A 8 2.75 3.51 11.78
N VAL A 9 2.88 3.47 10.46
CA VAL A 9 2.33 4.51 9.57
C VAL A 9 0.81 4.57 9.67
N THR A 10 0.11 3.43 9.67
CA THR A 10 -1.34 3.40 9.82
C THR A 10 -1.78 4.07 11.13
N LEU A 11 -1.13 3.76 12.26
CA LEU A 11 -1.47 4.38 13.55
C LEU A 11 -1.23 5.89 13.53
N ARG A 12 -0.11 6.36 12.95
CA ARG A 12 0.16 7.80 12.80
C ARG A 12 -0.86 8.50 11.90
N LEU A 13 -1.31 7.84 10.84
CA LEU A 13 -2.37 8.37 9.95
C LEU A 13 -3.74 8.43 10.63
N LEU A 14 -4.02 7.54 11.58
CA LEU A 14 -5.21 7.57 12.42
C LEU A 14 -5.15 8.65 13.53
N GLY A 15 -4.04 9.37 13.64
CA GLY A 15 -3.87 10.45 14.61
C GLY A 15 -3.24 10.03 15.94
N GLU A 16 -2.80 8.78 16.07
CA GLU A 16 -2.08 8.35 17.28
C GLU A 16 -0.75 9.09 17.39
N VAL A 17 -0.49 9.67 18.57
CA VAL A 17 0.73 10.40 18.91
C VAL A 17 1.48 9.63 19.96
N GLN A 18 2.82 9.70 19.93
CA GLN A 18 3.64 9.06 20.96
C GLN A 18 3.31 9.65 22.33
N LYS A 19 2.93 8.80 23.28
CA LYS A 19 2.67 9.14 24.68
C LYS A 19 3.89 8.75 25.54
N GLU A 20 4.01 9.31 26.75
CA GLU A 20 5.03 8.87 27.71
C GLU A 20 4.70 7.52 28.38
N GLU A 21 5.77 6.90 28.93
CA GLU A 21 5.89 5.59 29.58
C GLU A 21 4.98 4.46 29.05
N HIS A 22 5.58 3.48 28.36
CA HIS A 22 4.94 2.29 27.77
C HIS A 22 4.16 2.46 26.47
N ASP A 23 4.37 3.54 25.73
CA ASP A 23 3.76 3.70 24.40
C ASP A 23 4.25 2.64 23.39
N GLY A 24 3.30 1.85 22.88
CA GLY A 24 3.53 0.84 21.85
C GLY A 24 4.01 1.45 20.53
N LEU A 25 3.65 2.71 20.24
CA LEU A 25 4.07 3.43 19.06
C LEU A 25 5.55 3.80 19.15
N ALA A 26 6.01 4.35 20.29
CA ALA A 26 7.42 4.60 20.57
C ALA A 26 8.27 3.32 20.48
N LYS A 27 7.80 2.20 21.06
CA LYS A 27 8.46 0.89 20.94
C LYS A 27 8.55 0.42 19.48
N GLY A 28 7.46 0.55 18.73
CA GLY A 28 7.40 0.23 17.32
C GLY A 28 8.41 1.04 16.50
N ARG A 29 8.51 2.35 16.75
CA ARG A 29 9.50 3.22 16.13
C ARG A 29 10.92 2.81 16.46
N ALA A 30 11.23 2.61 17.74
CA ALA A 30 12.56 2.21 18.18
C ALA A 30 12.99 0.89 17.53
N TRP A 31 12.07 -0.07 17.42
CA TRP A 31 12.30 -1.34 16.73
C TRP A 31 12.56 -1.14 15.23
N ILE A 32 11.82 -0.26 14.56
CA ILE A 32 12.05 0.06 13.14
C ILE A 32 13.44 0.66 12.93
N LEU A 33 13.83 1.62 13.77
CA LEU A 33 15.12 2.29 13.64
C LEU A 33 16.30 1.32 13.90
N SER A 34 16.20 0.46 14.92
CA SER A 34 17.27 -0.49 15.27
C SER A 34 17.51 -1.59 14.23
N HIS A 35 16.55 -1.82 13.32
CA HIS A 35 16.60 -2.92 12.35
C HIS A 35 16.80 -2.41 10.90
N GLY A 36 17.38 -1.22 10.73
CA GLY A 36 17.76 -0.68 9.42
C GLY A 36 16.76 0.30 8.82
N THR A 37 15.91 0.92 9.67
CA THR A 37 14.95 1.96 9.31
C THR A 37 13.91 1.51 8.27
N ALA A 38 13.07 2.42 7.80
CA ALA A 38 12.18 2.12 6.67
C ALA A 38 12.94 1.76 5.38
N THR A 39 14.23 2.12 5.26
CA THR A 39 15.06 1.77 4.09
C THR A 39 15.26 0.26 3.93
N ALA A 40 15.31 -0.49 5.03
CA ALA A 40 15.42 -1.95 5.05
C ALA A 40 14.07 -2.68 5.03
N ALA A 41 12.95 -1.98 4.79
CA ALA A 41 11.65 -2.61 4.67
C ALA A 41 11.61 -3.61 3.48
N SER A 42 10.69 -4.58 3.49
CA SER A 42 10.49 -5.46 2.32
C SER A 42 9.90 -4.68 1.13
N GLN A 43 10.07 -5.17 -0.10
CA GLN A 43 9.56 -4.53 -1.33
C GLN A 43 8.08 -4.09 -1.23
N TRP A 44 7.20 -4.94 -0.71
CA TRP A 44 5.78 -4.59 -0.56
C TRP A 44 5.53 -3.42 0.40
N ALA A 45 6.30 -3.33 1.49
CA ALA A 45 6.22 -2.18 2.39
C ALA A 45 6.74 -0.93 1.70
N LYS A 46 7.87 -1.00 0.98
CA LYS A 46 8.40 0.15 0.23
C LYS A 46 7.37 0.72 -0.75
N ILE A 47 6.66 -0.15 -1.47
CA ILE A 47 5.61 0.24 -2.42
C ILE A 47 4.49 1.01 -1.69
N LEU A 48 3.94 0.44 -0.61
CA LEU A 48 2.86 1.08 0.15
C LEU A 48 3.30 2.42 0.76
N LEU A 49 4.50 2.47 1.33
CA LEU A 49 5.09 3.68 1.88
C LEU A 49 5.35 4.75 0.80
N SER A 50 5.66 4.34 -0.43
CA SER A 50 5.80 5.27 -1.56
C SER A 50 4.49 5.85 -2.05
N VAL A 51 3.43 5.04 -2.11
CA VAL A 51 2.08 5.52 -2.42
C VAL A 51 1.64 6.57 -1.39
N ILE A 52 1.92 6.36 -0.11
CA ILE A 52 1.61 7.30 0.97
C ILE A 52 2.50 8.55 0.93
N GLY A 53 3.72 8.44 0.40
CA GLY A 53 4.66 9.55 0.26
C GLY A 53 5.70 9.65 1.37
N VAL A 54 5.90 8.60 2.17
CA VAL A 54 6.96 8.54 3.21
C VAL A 54 8.24 7.82 2.75
N TYR A 55 8.25 7.33 1.50
CA TYR A 55 9.36 6.61 0.90
C TYR A 55 9.47 6.96 -0.59
N ASP A 56 10.68 7.19 -1.11
CA ASP A 56 10.83 7.56 -2.51
C ASP A 56 10.71 6.35 -3.46
N TRP A 57 9.98 6.54 -4.56
CA TRP A 57 9.79 5.51 -5.56
C TRP A 57 11.10 4.98 -6.20
N SER A 58 12.17 5.77 -6.19
CA SER A 58 13.50 5.37 -6.67
C SER A 58 14.14 4.28 -5.82
N GLY A 59 13.75 4.16 -4.55
CA GLY A 59 14.19 3.11 -3.63
C GLY A 59 13.37 1.83 -3.71
N ASN A 60 12.42 1.74 -4.63
CA ASN A 60 11.73 0.49 -4.93
C ASN A 60 12.44 -0.25 -6.06
N ASN A 61 12.43 -1.59 -6.02
CA ASN A 61 12.74 -2.34 -7.21
C ASN A 61 11.75 -1.97 -8.31
N PRO A 62 12.24 -1.82 -9.55
CA PRO A 62 11.41 -1.48 -10.67
C PRO A 62 10.36 -2.54 -10.94
N ILE A 63 9.17 -2.07 -11.26
CA ILE A 63 8.03 -2.91 -11.63
C ILE A 63 7.80 -2.62 -13.09
N ILE A 64 8.00 -3.63 -13.93
CA ILE A 64 8.14 -3.50 -15.38
C ILE A 64 6.78 -3.81 -16.04
N PRO A 65 5.92 -2.81 -16.30
CA PRO A 65 4.66 -3.03 -17.02
C PRO A 65 4.91 -3.57 -18.44
N GLU A 66 6.07 -3.32 -19.05
CA GLU A 66 6.45 -3.77 -20.39
C GLU A 66 6.50 -5.28 -20.55
N LEU A 67 6.55 -6.04 -19.44
CA LEU A 67 6.45 -7.51 -19.49
C LEU A 67 5.15 -7.98 -20.15
N TRP A 68 4.09 -7.17 -20.11
CA TRP A 68 2.82 -7.45 -20.76
C TRP A 68 2.86 -7.32 -22.29
N LEU A 69 3.88 -6.67 -22.85
CA LEU A 69 4.09 -6.55 -24.29
C LEU A 69 4.86 -7.74 -24.88
N LEU A 70 5.38 -8.63 -24.02
CA LEU A 70 6.09 -9.82 -24.47
C LEU A 70 5.13 -10.80 -25.15
N ARG A 71 5.67 -11.71 -25.97
CA ARG A 71 4.87 -12.78 -26.56
C ARG A 71 4.39 -13.75 -25.47
N ARG A 72 3.09 -14.10 -25.46
CA ARG A 72 2.44 -14.96 -24.44
C ARG A 72 3.08 -16.33 -24.19
N PHE A 73 3.85 -16.85 -25.14
CA PHE A 73 4.54 -18.13 -24.99
C PHE A 73 5.79 -18.04 -24.09
N LEU A 74 6.34 -16.83 -23.89
CA LEU A 74 7.51 -16.66 -23.03
C LEU A 74 7.16 -16.97 -21.56
N PRO A 75 8.01 -17.68 -20.83
CA PRO A 75 7.72 -18.11 -19.45
C PRO A 75 7.56 -16.95 -18.47
N ILE A 76 8.19 -15.80 -18.78
CA ILE A 76 8.11 -14.57 -17.98
C ILE A 76 6.91 -13.69 -18.30
N HIS A 77 6.07 -14.06 -19.27
CA HIS A 77 4.90 -13.27 -19.64
C HIS A 77 3.86 -13.26 -18.49
N PRO A 78 3.42 -12.09 -17.99
CA PRO A 78 2.53 -11.98 -16.82
C PRO A 78 1.17 -12.71 -16.97
N GLY A 79 0.73 -12.95 -18.20
CA GLY A 79 -0.44 -13.78 -18.49
C GLY A 79 -0.34 -15.23 -18.00
N ARG A 80 0.88 -15.73 -17.71
CA ARG A 80 1.10 -17.07 -17.13
C ARG A 80 1.19 -17.07 -15.61
N PHE A 81 1.27 -15.90 -14.97
CA PHE A 81 1.31 -15.80 -13.51
C PHE A 81 -0.04 -16.14 -12.90
N TRP A 82 -0.02 -16.52 -11.62
CA TRP A 82 -1.23 -16.69 -10.84
C TRP A 82 -2.11 -15.43 -10.91
N CYS A 83 -3.43 -15.63 -10.99
CA CYS A 83 -4.37 -14.54 -11.27
C CYS A 83 -4.27 -13.39 -10.25
N PHE A 84 -4.04 -13.72 -8.98
CA PHE A 84 -3.82 -12.73 -7.93
C PHE A 84 -2.57 -11.89 -8.21
N THR A 85 -1.41 -12.53 -8.41
CA THR A 85 -0.14 -11.86 -8.76
C THR A 85 -0.31 -10.95 -9.97
N ARG A 86 -0.98 -11.44 -11.01
CA ARG A 86 -1.23 -10.69 -12.24
C ARG A 86 -2.00 -9.39 -11.97
N ILE A 87 -3.10 -9.47 -11.24
CA ILE A 87 -3.94 -8.30 -10.93
C ILE A 87 -3.18 -7.31 -10.04
N THR A 88 -2.52 -7.80 -9.00
CA THR A 88 -1.84 -6.91 -8.05
C THR A 88 -0.61 -6.22 -8.65
N TYR A 89 0.22 -6.94 -9.42
CA TYR A 89 1.37 -6.30 -10.07
C TYR A 89 0.96 -5.37 -11.21
N MET A 90 -0.17 -5.62 -11.89
CA MET A 90 -0.70 -4.69 -12.89
C MET A 90 -1.07 -3.35 -12.26
N SER A 91 -1.83 -3.35 -11.16
CA SER A 91 -2.22 -2.11 -10.49
C SER A 91 -1.02 -1.34 -9.94
N ILE A 92 -0.05 -2.06 -9.34
CA ILE A 92 1.16 -1.41 -8.81
C ILE A 92 2.06 -0.90 -9.93
N ALA A 93 2.19 -1.61 -11.05
CA ALA A 93 2.98 -1.16 -12.19
C ALA A 93 2.48 0.20 -12.72
N PHE A 94 1.17 0.40 -12.75
CA PHE A 94 0.58 1.69 -13.10
C PHE A 94 0.92 2.78 -12.10
N LEU A 95 0.78 2.51 -10.79
CA LEU A 95 1.16 3.47 -9.74
C LEU A 95 2.66 3.82 -9.80
N TYR A 96 3.51 2.81 -10.04
CA TYR A 96 4.95 2.96 -10.19
C TYR A 96 5.30 3.81 -11.42
N ALA A 97 4.67 3.53 -12.58
CA ALA A 97 4.88 4.29 -13.81
C ALA A 97 4.45 5.76 -13.67
N LYS A 98 3.35 6.02 -12.95
CA LYS A 98 2.89 7.37 -12.63
C LYS A 98 3.66 8.04 -11.50
N ARG A 99 4.51 7.30 -10.77
CA ARG A 99 5.14 7.74 -9.53
C ARG A 99 4.11 8.37 -8.58
N PHE A 100 2.94 7.73 -8.47
CA PHE A 100 1.82 8.28 -7.72
C PHE A 100 2.20 8.43 -6.25
N VAL A 101 1.95 9.61 -5.69
CA VAL A 101 2.16 9.92 -4.28
C VAL A 101 0.90 10.63 -3.78
N GLY A 102 0.40 10.22 -2.61
CA GLY A 102 -0.71 10.88 -1.95
C GLY A 102 -0.38 12.31 -1.49
N PRO A 103 -1.37 13.06 -0.98
CA PRO A 103 -1.16 14.41 -0.48
C PRO A 103 -0.11 14.46 0.63
N ILE A 104 0.85 15.38 0.51
CA ILE A 104 1.90 15.57 1.52
C ILE A 104 1.34 16.42 2.67
N THR A 105 0.88 15.75 3.72
CA THR A 105 0.37 16.40 4.94
C THR A 105 1.48 16.61 5.97
N PRO A 106 1.27 17.45 7.01
CA PRO A 106 2.23 17.57 8.11
C PRO A 106 2.57 16.23 8.78
N THR A 107 1.61 15.32 8.89
CA THR A 107 1.82 13.95 9.40
C THR A 107 2.78 13.15 8.51
N ILE A 108 2.67 13.27 7.18
CA ILE A 108 3.60 12.62 6.25
C ILE A 108 5.02 13.18 6.41
N LEU A 109 5.16 14.49 6.57
CA LEU A 109 6.46 15.12 6.81
C LEU A 109 7.07 14.69 8.14
N ALA A 110 6.26 14.56 9.19
CA ALA A 110 6.70 14.01 10.48
C ALA A 110 7.16 12.55 10.34
N LEU A 111 6.37 11.71 9.66
CA LEU A 111 6.70 10.31 9.39
C LEU A 111 8.04 10.13 8.66
N ARG A 112 8.36 11.01 7.70
CA ARG A 112 9.67 11.01 7.03
C ARG A 112 10.83 11.23 8.01
N LYS A 113 10.65 12.05 9.04
CA LYS A 113 11.66 12.27 10.09
C LYS A 113 11.67 11.13 11.10
N GLU A 114 10.53 10.52 11.37
CA GLU A 114 10.39 9.47 12.38
C GLU A 114 10.95 8.12 11.92
N LEU A 115 10.78 7.77 10.64
CA LEU A 115 11.08 6.44 10.10
C LEU A 115 12.47 6.27 9.50
N HIS A 116 13.19 7.36 9.26
CA HIS A 116 14.51 7.36 8.64
C HIS A 116 15.54 7.92 9.63
N SER A 117 16.74 7.35 9.66
CA SER A 117 17.83 7.81 10.54
C SER A 117 18.54 9.05 9.99
N SER A 118 18.48 9.25 8.67
CA SER A 118 19.07 10.39 7.96
C SER A 118 17.95 11.30 7.46
N PRO A 119 18.23 12.60 7.22
CA PRO A 119 17.28 13.49 6.55
C PRO A 119 16.77 12.86 5.25
N TYR A 120 15.46 12.96 4.99
CA TYR A 120 14.79 12.29 3.87
C TYR A 120 15.44 12.59 2.52
N GLU A 121 15.91 13.82 2.32
CA GLU A 121 16.57 14.31 1.10
C GLU A 121 17.96 13.71 0.90
N LYS A 122 18.61 13.24 1.98
CA LYS A 122 19.95 12.66 1.97
C LYS A 122 19.92 11.12 1.98
N VAL A 123 18.74 10.51 1.93
CA VAL A 123 18.63 9.04 1.87
C VAL A 123 19.11 8.56 0.52
N ASP A 124 20.09 7.65 0.52
CA ASP A 124 20.51 6.95 -0.71
C ASP A 124 19.47 5.90 -1.09
N TRP A 125 18.51 6.31 -1.90
CA TRP A 125 17.44 5.45 -2.40
C TRP A 125 17.94 4.34 -3.33
N SER A 126 19.04 4.58 -4.06
CA SER A 126 19.63 3.55 -4.94
C SER A 126 20.14 2.37 -4.12
N LYS A 127 20.84 2.65 -3.01
CA LYS A 127 21.23 1.62 -2.04
C LYS A 127 20.01 1.00 -1.38
N ALA A 128 19.05 1.81 -0.95
CA ALA A 128 17.85 1.33 -0.27
C ALA A 128 17.05 0.33 -1.12
N ARG A 129 17.09 0.41 -2.46
CA ARG A 129 16.44 -0.52 -3.40
C ARG A 129 16.70 -2.00 -3.09
N ASN A 130 17.96 -2.35 -2.89
CA ASN A 130 18.39 -3.73 -2.68
C ASN A 130 18.51 -4.10 -1.19
N THR A 131 18.34 -3.12 -0.28
CA THR A 131 18.36 -3.36 1.16
C THR A 131 17.07 -4.02 1.63
N CYS A 132 17.20 -5.08 2.41
CA CYS A 132 16.09 -5.71 3.14
C CYS A 132 16.64 -6.18 4.50
N ALA A 133 15.90 -5.96 5.58
CA ALA A 133 16.30 -6.43 6.89
C ALA A 133 16.38 -7.96 6.92
N LYS A 134 17.40 -8.51 7.58
CA LYS A 134 17.66 -9.96 7.67
C LYS A 134 16.41 -10.75 8.12
N VAL A 135 15.63 -10.17 9.04
CA VAL A 135 14.39 -10.75 9.59
C VAL A 135 13.27 -10.91 8.53
N CYS A 136 13.37 -10.24 7.38
CA CYS A 136 12.42 -10.34 6.27
C CYS A 136 12.93 -11.19 5.09
N SER A 137 14.13 -11.76 5.18
CA SER A 137 14.74 -12.57 4.13
C SER A 137 14.35 -14.04 4.24
N TYR A 138 13.07 -14.38 4.04
CA TYR A 138 12.62 -15.78 4.12
C TYR A 138 12.95 -16.61 2.87
N LEU A 139 13.24 -15.97 1.72
CA LEU A 139 13.57 -16.63 0.45
C LEU A 139 14.64 -15.83 -0.32
N PRO A 140 15.93 -15.95 0.02
CA PRO A 140 17.02 -15.23 -0.67
C PRO A 140 17.08 -15.56 -2.17
N LEU A 141 16.72 -16.79 -2.56
CA LEU A 141 16.71 -17.25 -3.95
C LEU A 141 15.68 -16.51 -4.82
N PHE A 142 14.48 -16.22 -4.30
CA PHE A 142 13.41 -15.57 -5.05
C PHE A 142 13.72 -14.08 -5.27
N GLN A 143 14.35 -13.43 -4.28
CA GLN A 143 14.83 -12.05 -4.39
C GLN A 143 15.91 -11.92 -5.48
N MET A 144 16.85 -12.87 -5.55
CA MET A 144 17.93 -12.86 -6.55
C MET A 144 17.44 -13.21 -7.96
N ILE A 145 16.67 -14.30 -8.12
CA ILE A 145 16.30 -14.80 -9.45
C ILE A 145 15.33 -13.87 -10.17
N ILE A 146 14.42 -13.22 -9.43
CA ILE A 146 13.42 -12.33 -10.02
C ILE A 146 13.96 -10.90 -10.11
N PHE A 147 14.42 -10.30 -9.01
CA PHE A 147 14.69 -8.86 -9.02
C PHE A 147 16.06 -8.47 -9.59
N THR A 148 17.08 -9.34 -9.52
CA THR A 148 18.45 -9.01 -9.99
C THR A 148 18.59 -8.94 -11.52
N PRO A 149 17.93 -9.80 -12.33
CA PRO A 149 17.88 -9.58 -13.79
C PRO A 149 17.02 -8.36 -14.15
N PHE A 150 15.92 -8.12 -13.42
CA PHE A 150 15.02 -7.01 -13.71
C PHE A 150 15.66 -5.63 -13.48
N THR A 151 16.51 -5.47 -12.46
CA THR A 151 17.24 -4.20 -12.27
C THR A 151 18.17 -3.87 -13.44
N LYS A 152 18.84 -4.86 -14.05
CA LYS A 152 19.61 -4.66 -15.29
C LYS A 152 18.72 -4.32 -16.49
N CYS A 153 17.57 -4.97 -16.64
CA CYS A 153 16.59 -4.63 -17.69
C CYS A 153 15.98 -3.23 -17.53
N THR A 154 16.06 -2.59 -16.36
CA THR A 154 15.41 -1.29 -16.15
C THR A 154 16.25 -0.08 -16.50
N GLU A 155 17.56 -0.24 -16.65
CA GLU A 155 18.37 0.76 -17.36
C GLU A 155 17.97 0.80 -18.85
N PHE A 156 17.46 -0.31 -19.40
CA PHE A 156 16.92 -0.37 -20.77
C PHE A 156 15.57 0.36 -20.92
N THR A 157 14.68 0.28 -19.91
CA THR A 157 13.35 0.94 -19.95
C THR A 157 13.40 2.43 -19.63
N LYS A 158 14.50 2.94 -19.05
CA LYS A 158 14.72 4.37 -18.79
C LYS A 158 14.63 5.24 -20.05
N TYR A 159 14.81 4.64 -21.24
CA TYR A 159 14.84 5.32 -22.54
C TYR A 159 13.56 5.19 -23.38
N HIS A 160 12.61 4.29 -23.03
CA HIS A 160 11.36 4.16 -23.77
C HIS A 160 10.22 4.93 -23.10
N LYS A 161 9.80 6.04 -23.72
CA LYS A 161 8.57 6.76 -23.36
C LYS A 161 7.36 5.82 -23.43
N LEU A 162 6.92 5.32 -22.28
CA LEU A 162 5.71 4.52 -22.06
C LEU A 162 4.43 5.33 -22.36
N ARG A 163 4.16 5.61 -23.63
CA ARG A 163 2.86 6.13 -24.09
C ARG A 163 1.83 5.02 -24.34
N ILE A 164 2.27 3.77 -24.50
CA ILE A 164 1.45 2.67 -25.03
C ILE A 164 0.65 1.95 -23.93
N ILE A 165 1.23 1.68 -22.76
CA ILE A 165 0.55 0.92 -21.70
C ILE A 165 -0.53 1.76 -20.99
N THR A 166 -0.44 3.09 -21.01
CA THR A 166 -1.34 3.97 -20.26
C THR A 166 -2.74 4.15 -20.84
N ARG A 167 -3.04 3.71 -22.07
CA ARG A 167 -4.34 4.03 -22.69
C ARG A 167 -5.26 2.85 -23.01
N TYR A 168 -4.79 1.74 -23.58
CA TYR A 168 -5.70 0.71 -24.09
C TYR A 168 -5.79 -0.54 -23.19
N ASP A 169 -4.69 -1.22 -22.89
CA ASP A 169 -4.74 -2.45 -22.09
C ASP A 169 -5.01 -2.23 -20.60
N PHE A 170 -4.52 -1.11 -20.04
CA PHE A 170 -4.73 -0.83 -18.62
C PHE A 170 -6.18 -0.46 -18.29
N LEU A 171 -6.84 0.40 -19.09
CA LEU A 171 -8.25 0.75 -18.86
C LEU A 171 -9.17 -0.46 -19.05
N TYR A 172 -8.90 -1.29 -20.06
CA TYR A 172 -9.66 -2.52 -20.28
C TYR A 172 -9.45 -3.53 -19.14
N THR A 173 -8.22 -3.78 -18.73
CA THR A 173 -7.92 -4.71 -17.62
C THR A 173 -8.42 -4.17 -16.28
N PHE A 174 -8.29 -2.87 -16.02
CA PHE A 174 -8.80 -2.22 -14.82
C PHE A 174 -10.33 -2.25 -14.79
N SER A 175 -11.01 -1.87 -15.88
CA SER A 175 -12.47 -1.93 -16.00
C SER A 175 -13.01 -3.36 -15.85
N TYR A 176 -12.37 -4.34 -16.50
CA TYR A 176 -12.72 -5.76 -16.39
C TYR A 176 -12.52 -6.31 -14.98
N THR A 177 -11.44 -5.90 -14.30
CA THR A 177 -11.15 -6.33 -12.93
C THR A 177 -12.09 -5.67 -11.92
N LEU A 178 -12.40 -4.38 -12.10
CA LEU A 178 -13.37 -3.66 -11.29
C LEU A 178 -14.76 -4.29 -11.44
N SER A 179 -15.18 -4.58 -12.68
CA SER A 179 -16.44 -5.27 -12.98
C SER A 179 -16.54 -6.65 -12.29
N LYS A 180 -15.45 -7.44 -12.27
CA LYS A 180 -15.40 -8.72 -11.55
C LYS A 180 -15.35 -8.57 -10.03
N LEU A 181 -14.67 -7.55 -9.50
CA LEU A 181 -14.64 -7.24 -8.05
C LEU A 181 -16.01 -6.78 -7.55
N TYR A 182 -16.72 -5.94 -8.31
CA TYR A 182 -18.12 -5.57 -8.02
C TYR A 182 -19.02 -6.80 -8.04
N SER A 183 -18.85 -7.70 -9.02
CA SER A 183 -19.63 -8.94 -9.08
C SER A 183 -19.35 -9.87 -7.89
N LEU A 184 -18.09 -9.96 -7.42
CA LEU A 184 -17.72 -10.71 -6.21
C LEU A 184 -18.20 -10.04 -4.91
N HIS A 185 -18.19 -8.70 -4.83
CA HIS A 185 -18.73 -7.96 -3.70
C HIS A 185 -20.25 -8.15 -3.60
N SER A 186 -20.96 -8.07 -4.72
CA SER A 186 -22.40 -8.41 -4.80
C SER A 186 -22.66 -9.88 -4.42
N LEU A 187 -21.78 -10.81 -4.80
CA LEU A 187 -21.90 -12.22 -4.40
C LEU A 187 -21.65 -12.43 -2.90
N MET A 188 -20.69 -11.72 -2.31
CA MET A 188 -20.43 -11.80 -0.85
C MET A 188 -21.55 -11.18 -0.01
N VAL A 189 -22.15 -10.08 -0.45
CA VAL A 189 -23.33 -9.48 0.20
C VAL A 189 -24.55 -10.41 0.14
N VAL A 190 -24.70 -11.19 -0.93
CA VAL A 190 -25.77 -12.19 -1.07
C VAL A 190 -25.50 -13.46 -0.25
N LEU A 191 -24.23 -13.86 -0.11
CA LEU A 191 -23.85 -15.08 0.61
C LEU A 191 -23.69 -14.91 2.13
N PHE A 192 -23.49 -13.68 2.63
CA PHE A 192 -23.33 -13.40 4.07
C PHE A 192 -24.14 -12.16 4.51
N PRO A 193 -25.45 -12.31 4.81
CA PRO A 193 -26.31 -11.19 5.16
C PRO A 193 -26.22 -10.74 6.63
N HIS A 194 -25.21 -11.17 7.41
CA HIS A 194 -25.21 -10.98 8.86
C HIS A 194 -23.94 -10.31 9.39
N SER A 195 -23.72 -9.03 9.07
CA SER A 195 -22.70 -8.20 9.74
C SER A 195 -23.00 -6.69 9.71
N THR A 196 -24.27 -6.28 9.68
CA THR A 196 -24.68 -4.89 9.92
C THR A 196 -25.48 -4.81 11.22
N MET A 197 -24.78 -4.88 12.34
CA MET A 197 -25.27 -4.48 13.66
C MET A 197 -24.15 -3.72 14.38
N ILE A 198 -23.85 -2.51 13.92
CA ILE A 198 -23.29 -1.47 14.77
C ILE A 198 -24.39 -0.43 14.88
N LYS A 199 -25.05 -0.40 16.05
CA LYS A 199 -26.04 0.61 16.41
C LYS A 199 -25.37 1.98 16.42
N GLU A 200 -25.78 2.87 15.53
CA GLU A 200 -25.55 4.31 15.69
C GLU A 200 -26.44 4.79 16.85
N ASN A 201 -25.83 5.05 18.01
CA ASN A 201 -26.46 5.79 19.09
C ASN A 201 -26.46 7.28 18.73
N HIS A 202 -27.53 7.75 18.09
CA HIS A 202 -27.91 9.16 18.11
C HIS A 202 -28.96 9.39 19.21
N PRO A 203 -28.79 10.37 20.11
CA PRO A 203 -29.85 10.74 21.05
C PRO A 203 -30.94 11.50 20.30
N THR A 204 -32.07 10.85 20.04
CA THR A 204 -33.28 11.50 19.54
C THR A 204 -34.00 12.19 20.70
N TYR A 205 -34.06 13.51 20.63
CA TYR A 205 -34.88 14.35 21.49
C TYR A 205 -36.36 14.13 21.10
N HIS A 206 -37.14 13.48 21.95
CA HIS A 206 -38.59 13.35 21.78
C HIS A 206 -39.33 14.31 22.72
N PRO A 207 -40.20 15.20 22.23
CA PRO A 207 -41.15 15.90 23.08
C PRO A 207 -42.33 14.97 23.39
N THR A 208 -42.58 14.72 24.67
CA THR A 208 -43.72 13.94 25.15
C THR A 208 -45.01 14.76 25.02
N TYR A 209 -45.90 14.35 24.11
CA TYR A 209 -47.31 14.78 24.09
C TYR A 209 -48.14 13.72 24.83
N ASN A 210 -48.78 14.10 25.93
CA ASN A 210 -49.61 13.22 26.75
C ASN A 210 -51.09 13.64 26.62
N PRO A 211 -51.93 12.95 25.83
CA PRO A 211 -53.37 13.13 25.88
C PRO A 211 -53.95 12.19 26.94
N PHE A 212 -54.91 12.68 27.73
CA PHE A 212 -55.61 12.01 28.85
C PHE A 212 -55.02 12.26 30.24
N ASN A 213 -55.34 13.43 30.78
CA ASN A 213 -55.82 13.57 32.17
C ASN A 213 -56.84 14.71 32.22
N HIS A 214 -58.09 14.37 31.90
CA HIS A 214 -59.26 15.10 32.37
C HIS A 214 -59.65 14.49 33.73
N VAL A 215 -59.45 15.22 34.83
CA VAL A 215 -60.44 15.36 35.91
C VAL A 215 -60.20 16.72 36.55
N THR A 216 -61.16 17.62 36.38
CA THR A 216 -61.29 18.92 37.08
C THR A 216 -62.09 18.72 38.37
N ASN A 217 -61.68 19.43 39.43
CA ASN A 217 -62.39 19.79 40.67
C ASN A 217 -63.12 18.70 41.46
#